data_AF-A0A0A7GHP2-F1
#
_entry.id   AF-A0A0A7GHP2-F1
#
_cell.length_a   1.000
_cell.length_b   1.000
_cell.length_c   1.000
_cell.angle_alpha   90.00
_cell.angle_beta   90.00
_cell.angle_gamma   90.00
#
_symmetry.space_group_name_H-M   'P 1'
#
loop_
_entity.id
_entity.type
_entity.pdbx_description
1 polymer ?
#
loop_
_entity_poly.entity_id
_entity_poly.type
_entity_poly.pdbx_seq_one_letter_code
_entity_poly.pdbx_strand_id
1 'polypeptide(L)' 'MRLWADVPERWKPLIKKARDIEGWDSLSAYIRELIKKDLASKGLLGVKNGEGEAVLQEG' A
#
# COMPACT_ATOMS: atom_id res chain seq x y z
N MET A 1 5.63 -15.18 -0.81
CA MET A 1 7.09 -14.96 -0.84
C MET A 1 7.48 -14.03 0.31
N ARG A 2 8.58 -14.30 1.03
CA ARG A 2 9.13 -13.39 2.04
C ARG A 2 10.21 -12.54 1.37
N LEU A 3 10.04 -11.22 1.36
CA LEU A 3 10.98 -10.27 0.77
C LEU A 3 11.74 -9.55 1.89
N TRP A 4 13.04 -9.35 1.72
CA TRP A 4 13.86 -8.48 2.55
C TRP A 4 14.10 -7.20 1.76
N ALA A 5 13.92 -6.04 2.40
CA ALA A 5 14.13 -4.74 1.78
C ALA A 5 15.10 -3.95 2.64
N ASP A 6 16.12 -3.38 1.99
CA ASP A 6 16.99 -2.40 2.63
C ASP A 6 16.29 -1.05 2.60
N VAL A 7 16.14 -0.45 3.77
CA VAL A 7 15.47 0.85 3.93
C VAL A 7 16.42 1.72 4.75
N PRO A 8 16.69 2.98 4.30
CA PRO A 8 17.57 3.88 5.03
C PRO A 8 17.20 3.97 6.52
N GLU A 9 18.18 3.87 7.43
CA GLU A 9 17.94 3.90 8.89
C GLU A 9 17.08 5.09 9.32
N ARG A 10 17.31 6.26 8.71
CA ARG A 10 16.55 7.49 8.93
C ARG A 10 15.05 7.37 8.64
N TRP A 11 14.63 6.43 7.79
CA TRP A 11 13.23 6.24 7.42
C TRP A 11 12.51 5.24 8.33
N LYS A 12 13.22 4.32 8.98
CA LYS A 12 12.62 3.35 9.91
C LYS A 12 11.74 4.01 11.00
N PRO A 13 12.19 5.08 11.71
CA PRO A 13 11.32 5.73 12.70
C PRO A 13 10.13 6.45 12.06
N LEU A 14 10.27 6.99 10.85
CA LEU A 14 9.18 7.67 10.14
C LEU A 14 8.08 6.68 9.73
N ILE A 15 8.48 5.52 9.19
CA ILE A 15 7.54 4.45 8.81
C ILE A 15 6.81 3.91 10.04
N LYS A 16 7.52 3.70 11.17
CA LYS A 16 6.88 3.28 12.43
C LYS A 16 5.87 4.31 12.93
N LYS A 17 6.24 5.59 12.92
CA LYS A 17 5.34 6.67 13.34
C LYS A 17 4.09 6.75 12.45
N ALA A 18 4.25 6.65 11.13
CA ALA A 18 3.13 6.67 10.20
C ALA A 18 2.19 5.46 10.40
N ARG A 19 2.77 4.27 10.59
CA ARG A 19 2.03 3.05 10.98
C ARG A 19 1.18 3.27 12.23
N ASP A 20 1.77 3.85 13.27
CA ASP A 20 1.10 4.06 14.56
C ASP A 20 -0.03 5.10 14.45
N ILE A 21 0.18 6.17 13.66
CA ILE A 21 -0.86 7.18 13.38
C ILE A 21 -2.04 6.56 12.63
N GLU A 22 -1.78 5.68 11.67
CA GLU A 22 -2.82 4.97 10.91
C GLU A 22 -3.40 3.76 11.66
N GLY A 23 -2.93 3.47 12.88
CA GLY A 23 -3.49 2.43 13.76
C GLY A 23 -3.18 0.99 13.34
N TRP A 24 -2.04 0.73 12.69
CA TRP A 24 -1.67 -0.61 12.23
C TRP A 24 -0.81 -1.37 13.25
N ASP A 25 -1.22 -2.59 13.57
CA ASP A 25 -0.45 -3.45 14.50
C ASP A 25 0.85 -3.99 13.89
N SER A 26 0.82 -4.34 12.61
CA SER A 26 1.94 -5.02 11.93
C SER A 26 2.63 -4.11 10.93
N LEU A 27 3.94 -3.93 11.11
CA LEU A 27 4.79 -3.22 10.13
C LEU A 27 4.70 -3.86 8.74
N SER A 28 4.69 -5.19 8.68
CA SER A 28 4.61 -5.90 7.40
C SER A 28 3.27 -5.71 6.69
N ALA A 29 2.17 -5.64 7.45
CA ALA A 29 0.85 -5.34 6.90
C ALA A 29 0.79 -3.90 6.38
N TYR A 30 1.32 -2.97 7.17
CA TYR A 30 1.41 -1.57 6.79
C TYR A 30 2.20 -1.35 5.49
N ILE A 31 3.41 -1.93 5.39
CA ILE A 31 4.23 -1.82 4.17
C ILE A 31 3.51 -2.42 2.95
N ARG A 32 2.80 -3.54 3.11
CA ARG A 32 2.00 -4.11 2.02
C ARG A 32 0.89 -3.17 1.58
N GLU A 33 0.22 -2.51 2.52
CA GLU A 33 -0.82 -1.54 2.19
C GLU A 33 -0.25 -0.31 1.47
N LEU A 34 0.93 0.20 1.87
CA LEU A 34 1.61 1.26 1.15
C LEU A 34 1.91 0.88 -0.31
N ILE A 35 2.44 -0.33 -0.52
CA ILE A 35 2.70 -0.86 -1.88
C ILE A 35 1.38 -1.01 -2.65
N LYS A 36 0.33 -1.53 -2.01
CA LYS A 36 -0.98 -1.71 -2.62
C LYS A 36 -1.58 -0.39 -3.11
N LYS A 37 -1.57 0.64 -2.24
CA LYS A 37 -2.04 2.00 -2.56
C LYS A 37 -1.24 2.59 -3.72
N ASP A 38 0.08 2.41 -3.72
CA ASP A 38 0.97 2.90 -4.78
C ASP A 38 0.69 2.23 -6.13
N LEU A 39 0.52 0.90 -6.15
CA LEU A 39 0.18 0.14 -7.35
C LEU A 39 -1.22 0.50 -7.87
N ALA A 40 -2.21 0.67 -6.98
CA ALA A 40 -3.55 1.09 -7.35
C ALA A 40 -3.55 2.50 -7.95
N SER A 41 -2.82 3.44 -7.35
CA SER A 41 -2.63 4.80 -7.87
C SER A 41 -1.97 4.82 -9.25
N LYS A 42 -1.20 3.79 -9.60
CA LYS A 42 -0.57 3.62 -10.92
C LYS A 42 -1.44 2.82 -11.89
N GLY A 43 -2.65 2.43 -11.51
CA GLY A 43 -3.53 1.57 -12.32
C GLY A 43 -3.03 0.13 -12.48
N LEU A 44 -1.98 -0.26 -11.75
CA LEU A 44 -1.37 -1.59 -11.81
C LEU A 44 -2.09 -2.59 -10.91
N LEU A 45 -2.96 -2.10 -10.03
CA LEU A 45 -3.79 -2.93 -9.16
C LEU A 45 -5.24 -2.43 -9.21
N GLY A 46 -6.05 -3.12 -10.01
CA GLY A 46 -7.47 -2.86 -10.15
C GLY A 46 -8.26 -3.33 -8.93
N VAL A 47 -9.14 -2.48 -8.42
CA VAL A 47 -10.18 -2.85 -7.47
C VAL A 47 -11.07 -3.87 -8.16
N LYS A 48 -10.86 -5.16 -7.89
CA LYS A 48 -11.88 -6.18 -8.13
C LYS A 48 -13.02 -5.92 -7.14
N ASN A 49 -13.89 -4.99 -7.47
CA ASN A 49 -15.29 -5.19 -7.12
C ASN A 49 -15.76 -6.32 -8.02
N GLY A 50 -16.27 -7.39 -7.41
CA GLY A 50 -16.55 -8.66 -8.07
C GLY A 50 -17.39 -8.50 -9.33
N GLU A 51 -17.15 -9.37 -10.31
CA GLU A 51 -18.01 -9.63 -11.48
C GLU A 51 -18.66 -8.40 -12.12
N GLY A 52 -18.09 -7.91 -13.22
CA GLY A 52 -18.79 -7.04 -14.16
C GLY A 52 -18.10 -5.72 -14.42
N GLU A 53 -18.12 -5.34 -15.70
CA GLU A 53 -17.69 -4.06 -16.25
C GLU A 53 -18.29 -2.86 -15.48
N ALA A 54 -17.50 -1.80 -15.25
CA ALA A 54 -17.89 -0.43 -15.62
C ALA A 54 -16.79 0.59 -15.30
N VAL A 55 -16.16 1.15 -16.34
CA VAL A 55 -16.37 2.52 -16.86
C VAL A 55 -15.48 3.56 -16.17
N LEU A 56 -14.33 3.85 -16.80
CA LEU A 56 -13.78 5.20 -16.79
C LEU A 56 -14.56 5.98 -17.84
N GLN A 57 -15.46 6.87 -17.40
CA GLN A 57 -15.99 7.94 -18.24
C GLN A 57 -15.55 9.27 -17.65
N GLU A 58 -15.06 10.10 -18.56
CA GLU A 58 -14.30 11.32 -18.33
C GLU A 58 -15.04 12.39 -17.51
N GLY A 59 -14.23 13.22 -16.85
CA GLY A 59 -14.59 14.55 -16.36
C GLY A 59 -13.35 15.43 -16.40
#